data_AF-G2Z1N6-F1
#
_entry.id   AF-G2Z1N6-F1
#
_cell.length_a   1.000
_cell.length_b   1.000
_cell.length_c   1.000
_cell.angle_alpha   90.00
_cell.angle_beta   90.00
_cell.angle_gamma   90.00
#
_symmetry.space_group_name_H-M   'P 1'
#
loop_
_entity.id
_entity.type
_entity.pdbx_description
1 polymer ?
#
loop_
_entity_poly.entity_id
_entity_poly.type
_entity_poly.pdbx_seq_one_letter_code
_entity_poly.pdbx_strand_id
1 'polypeptide(L)'
;MSISQVKKNNYPNFDENANCIKKRHIKFDDRKKIFPYNKAVEILIVSFQNKNKNEIVGKEMINYFNSIKVAQEIINENDFLELKYLTSKQIEALTDVIFNYGYQSKFYSIEDMKCYNPRNAILFLDKNKIIIGYIEICFSCKHLRSSNVNINFGTYCKQKFDIIKKIFEESGIKYGITEEE
;
A
#
# COMPACT_ATOMS: atom_id res chain seq x y z
N MET A 1 -47.71 -6.27 30.88
CA MET A 1 -46.65 -6.88 31.71
C MET A 1 -46.20 -8.16 31.02
N SER A 2 -44.96 -8.47 30.73
CA SER A 2 -43.71 -7.74 30.53
C SER A 2 -42.82 -8.74 29.79
N ILE A 3 -42.29 -8.38 28.61
CA ILE A 3 -41.27 -9.18 27.94
C ILE A 3 -39.93 -8.78 28.56
N SER A 4 -39.31 -9.70 29.30
CA SER A 4 -38.01 -9.53 29.93
C SER A 4 -37.32 -10.90 29.93
N GLN A 5 -36.10 -11.14 29.46
CA GLN A 5 -35.02 -10.33 28.91
C GLN A 5 -34.21 -11.30 28.04
N VAL A 6 -33.95 -10.98 26.77
CA VAL A 6 -32.93 -11.71 26.00
C VAL A 6 -31.57 -11.25 26.50
N LYS A 7 -30.79 -12.18 27.07
CA LYS A 7 -29.41 -11.95 27.52
C LYS A 7 -28.59 -11.36 26.37
N LYS A 8 -28.07 -10.14 26.55
CA LYS A 8 -27.05 -9.56 25.68
C LYS A 8 -25.81 -10.45 25.78
N ASN A 9 -25.54 -11.23 24.74
CA ASN A 9 -24.27 -11.90 24.59
C ASN A 9 -23.18 -10.83 24.44
N ASN A 10 -22.22 -10.80 25.36
CA ASN A 10 -21.02 -9.98 25.29
C ASN A 10 -20.06 -10.51 24.22
N TYR A 11 -20.43 -10.39 22.94
CA TYR A 11 -19.44 -10.46 21.86
C TYR A 11 -18.82 -9.06 21.71
N PRO A 12 -17.47 -8.93 21.71
CA PRO A 12 -16.86 -7.65 21.39
C PRO A 12 -17.35 -7.21 20.00
N ASN A 13 -17.84 -5.97 19.89
CA ASN A 13 -18.32 -5.38 18.64
C ASN A 13 -17.28 -5.62 17.52
N PHE A 14 -17.57 -6.54 16.61
CA PHE A 14 -16.62 -6.99 15.59
C PHE A 14 -16.26 -5.85 14.63
N ASP A 15 -17.22 -4.96 14.38
CA ASP A 15 -17.09 -3.81 13.47
C ASP A 15 -16.28 -2.65 14.06
N GLU A 16 -16.43 -2.33 15.36
CA GLU A 16 -15.66 -1.23 15.98
C GLU A 16 -14.17 -1.58 16.10
N ASN A 17 -13.87 -2.86 16.31
CA ASN A 17 -12.50 -3.37 16.44
C ASN A 17 -11.75 -3.49 15.11
N ALA A 18 -12.47 -3.50 13.98
CA ALA A 18 -11.92 -3.55 12.63
C ALA A 18 -11.41 -2.18 12.14
N ASN A 19 -11.66 -1.11 12.90
CA ASN A 19 -11.20 0.24 12.54
C ASN A 19 -9.68 0.39 12.66
N CYS A 20 -9.09 1.08 11.69
CA CYS A 20 -7.75 1.63 11.76
C CYS A 20 -7.75 2.81 12.70
N ILE A 21 -6.86 2.77 13.68
CA ILE A 21 -6.54 3.93 14.48
C ILE A 21 -5.04 4.17 14.43
N LYS A 22 -4.64 5.42 14.67
CA LYS A 22 -3.26 5.78 14.91
C LYS A 22 -2.85 5.22 16.28
N LYS A 23 -2.16 4.08 16.31
CA LYS A 23 -1.73 3.36 17.52
C LYS A 23 -0.37 3.77 18.03
N ARG A 24 0.48 4.26 17.13
CA ARG A 24 1.84 4.68 17.45
C ARG A 24 2.02 6.14 17.06
N HIS A 25 3.06 6.75 17.62
CA HIS A 25 3.43 8.12 17.33
C HIS A 25 4.93 8.19 16.99
N ILE A 26 5.36 7.30 16.09
CA ILE A 26 6.74 7.30 15.60
C ILE A 26 6.93 8.58 14.77
N LYS A 27 7.90 9.40 15.18
CA LYS A 27 8.21 10.68 14.54
C LYS A 27 8.69 10.47 13.11
N PHE A 28 8.50 11.48 12.26
CA PHE A 28 8.88 11.38 10.85
C PHE A 28 10.36 11.03 10.66
N ASP A 29 11.25 11.66 11.40
CA ASP A 29 12.70 11.37 11.33
C ASP A 29 13.07 9.94 11.73
N ASP A 30 12.31 9.32 12.63
CA ASP A 30 12.53 7.93 13.01
C ASP A 30 11.97 6.96 11.96
N ARG A 31 10.82 7.29 11.36
CA ARG A 31 10.25 6.51 10.24
C ARG A 31 11.18 6.49 9.03
N LYS A 32 11.86 7.61 8.73
CA LYS A 32 12.87 7.68 7.66
C LYS A 32 14.10 6.82 7.89
N LYS A 33 14.36 6.35 9.13
CA LYS A 33 15.48 5.44 9.42
C LYS A 33 15.17 3.97 9.09
N ILE A 34 13.91 3.66 8.77
CA ILE A 34 13.44 2.31 8.45
C ILE A 34 13.67 2.03 6.96
N PHE A 35 14.16 0.85 6.62
CA PHE A 35 14.26 0.42 5.22
C PHE A 35 12.86 0.29 4.58
N PRO A 36 12.65 0.73 3.33
CA PRO A 36 13.63 1.27 2.38
C PRO A 36 13.83 2.81 2.43
N TYR A 37 13.07 3.52 3.27
CA TYR A 37 13.10 4.99 3.39
C TYR A 37 14.47 5.56 3.77
N ASN A 38 15.28 4.79 4.50
CA ASN A 38 16.63 5.21 4.91
C ASN A 38 17.69 5.16 3.80
N LYS A 39 17.38 4.49 2.69
CA LYS A 39 18.25 4.38 1.52
C LYS A 39 17.68 5.12 0.31
N ALA A 40 16.37 5.35 0.29
CA ALA A 40 15.71 6.07 -0.77
C ALA A 40 16.06 7.56 -0.73
N VAL A 41 16.51 8.10 -1.86
CA VAL A 41 16.59 9.55 -2.10
C VAL A 41 15.28 10.05 -2.69
N GLU A 42 14.65 9.23 -3.51
CA GLU A 42 13.36 9.53 -4.13
C GLU A 42 12.39 8.38 -3.92
N ILE A 43 11.12 8.73 -3.77
CA ILE A 43 10.02 7.79 -3.64
C ILE A 43 8.98 8.19 -4.67
N LEU A 44 8.58 7.22 -5.49
CA LEU A 44 7.61 7.43 -6.56
C LEU A 44 6.41 6.55 -6.29
N ILE A 45 5.27 7.03 -6.76
CA ILE A 45 4.09 6.21 -6.94
C ILE A 45 3.80 6.12 -8.43
N VAL A 46 3.34 4.96 -8.85
CA VAL A 46 3.09 4.67 -10.26
C VAL A 46 1.76 3.95 -10.45
N SER A 47 1.20 4.07 -11.65
CA SER A 47 0.13 3.22 -12.17
C SER A 47 0.60 2.43 -13.40
N PHE A 48 0.04 1.24 -13.56
CA PHE A 48 0.38 0.30 -14.62
C PHE A 48 -0.90 -0.18 -15.31
N GLN A 49 -1.04 0.12 -16.60
CA GLN A 49 -2.12 -0.38 -17.44
C GLN A 49 -1.60 -1.53 -18.30
N ASN A 50 -2.34 -2.65 -18.32
CA ASN A 50 -2.01 -3.76 -19.21
C ASN A 50 -2.02 -3.26 -20.68
N LYS A 51 -0.94 -3.53 -21.40
CA LYS A 51 -0.83 -3.23 -22.82
C LYS A 51 -1.73 -4.15 -23.64
N ASN A 52 -1.77 -5.43 -23.28
CA ASN A 52 -2.69 -6.38 -23.88
C ASN A 52 -3.99 -6.46 -23.06
N LYS A 53 -5.06 -5.88 -23.59
CA LYS A 53 -6.39 -5.91 -22.93
C LYS A 53 -6.99 -7.32 -22.80
N ASN A 54 -6.47 -8.30 -23.53
CA ASN A 54 -6.90 -9.70 -23.43
C ASN A 54 -6.14 -10.49 -22.35
N GLU A 55 -5.09 -9.92 -21.75
CA GLU A 55 -4.35 -10.56 -20.66
C GLU A 55 -5.03 -10.35 -19.30
N ILE A 56 -4.72 -11.24 -18.36
CA ILE A 56 -5.20 -11.13 -16.98
C ILE A 56 -4.70 -9.81 -16.37
N VAL A 57 -5.62 -9.02 -15.84
CA VAL A 57 -5.30 -7.72 -15.24
C VAL A 57 -4.26 -7.87 -14.13
N GLY A 58 -3.23 -7.02 -14.16
CA GLY A 58 -2.15 -7.02 -13.17
C GLY A 58 -1.05 -8.07 -13.41
N LYS A 59 -1.28 -9.07 -14.28
CA LYS A 59 -0.26 -10.07 -14.63
C LYS A 59 0.95 -9.44 -15.32
N GLU A 60 0.73 -8.48 -16.22
CA GLU A 60 1.83 -7.75 -16.87
C GLU A 60 2.67 -6.97 -15.86
N MET A 61 2.03 -6.26 -14.94
CA MET A 61 2.70 -5.55 -13.85
C MET A 61 3.51 -6.50 -12.98
N ILE A 62 2.93 -7.63 -12.55
CA ILE A 62 3.62 -8.65 -11.75
C ILE A 62 4.86 -9.18 -12.50
N ASN A 63 4.73 -9.46 -13.79
CA ASN A 63 5.83 -9.95 -14.61
C ASN A 63 6.93 -8.90 -14.77
N TYR A 64 6.57 -7.64 -14.99
CA TYR A 64 7.50 -6.52 -15.03
C TYR A 64 8.30 -6.45 -13.73
N PHE A 65 7.63 -6.38 -12.58
CA PHE A 65 8.31 -6.28 -11.28
C PHE A 65 9.14 -7.52 -10.94
N ASN A 66 8.71 -8.72 -11.34
CA ASN A 66 9.51 -9.95 -11.19
C ASN A 66 10.81 -9.92 -12.02
N SER A 67 10.82 -9.17 -13.14
CA SER A 67 12.00 -9.08 -14.00
C SER A 67 13.06 -8.09 -13.48
N ILE A 68 12.67 -7.15 -12.59
CA ILE A 68 13.56 -6.13 -12.06
C ILE A 68 14.61 -6.75 -11.14
N LYS A 69 15.89 -6.55 -11.48
CA LYS A 69 17.01 -6.78 -10.56
C LYS A 69 17.17 -5.58 -9.61
N VAL A 70 16.55 -5.68 -8.45
CA VAL A 70 16.64 -4.67 -7.37
C VAL A 70 18.12 -4.38 -7.04
N ALA A 71 18.43 -3.11 -6.83
CA ALA A 71 19.76 -2.54 -6.60
C ALA A 71 20.73 -2.64 -7.78
N GLN A 72 20.24 -2.98 -8.98
CA GLN A 72 21.05 -3.02 -10.21
C GLN A 72 20.42 -2.22 -11.35
N GLU A 73 19.08 -2.22 -11.44
CA GLU A 73 18.37 -1.60 -12.56
C GLU A 73 17.94 -0.16 -12.27
N ILE A 74 18.16 0.69 -13.27
CA ILE A 74 17.68 2.08 -13.30
C ILE A 74 16.22 2.06 -13.76
N ILE A 75 15.38 2.87 -13.12
CA ILE A 75 13.98 3.04 -13.53
C ILE A 75 13.88 3.55 -14.98
N ASN A 76 12.99 2.96 -15.76
CA ASN A 76 12.53 3.52 -17.02
C ASN A 76 11.10 4.07 -16.83
N GLU A 77 10.98 5.39 -16.74
CA GLU A 77 9.71 6.05 -16.43
C GLU A 77 8.62 5.80 -17.50
N ASN A 78 9.02 5.50 -18.75
CA ASN A 78 8.10 5.21 -19.85
C ASN A 78 7.37 3.86 -19.71
N ASP A 79 7.76 3.04 -18.74
CA ASP A 79 7.09 1.77 -18.46
C ASP A 79 5.78 1.95 -17.70
N PHE A 80 5.52 3.14 -17.14
CA PHE A 80 4.36 3.44 -16.30
C PHE A 80 3.37 4.34 -17.04
N LEU A 81 2.07 4.11 -16.80
CA LEU A 81 1.02 4.96 -17.37
C LEU A 81 1.01 6.33 -16.69
N GLU A 82 1.07 6.34 -15.36
CA GLU A 82 1.23 7.53 -14.56
C GLU A 82 2.36 7.33 -13.56
N LEU A 83 3.14 8.40 -13.33
CA LEU A 83 4.26 8.40 -12.40
C LEU A 83 4.30 9.74 -11.68
N LYS A 84 4.46 9.70 -10.35
CA LYS A 84 4.57 10.89 -9.50
C LYS A 84 5.65 10.71 -8.45
N TYR A 85 6.59 11.64 -8.43
CA TYR A 85 7.56 11.80 -7.35
C TYR A 85 6.86 12.38 -6.13
N LEU A 86 6.98 11.71 -4.97
CA LEU A 86 6.38 12.19 -3.73
C LEU A 86 7.20 13.32 -3.13
N THR A 87 6.52 14.39 -2.75
CA THR A 87 7.09 15.46 -1.92
C THR A 87 7.38 14.97 -0.49
N SER A 88 8.22 15.70 0.25
CA SER A 88 8.49 15.37 1.66
C SER A 88 7.22 15.28 2.51
N LYS A 89 6.22 16.15 2.26
CA LYS A 89 4.92 16.13 2.94
C LYS A 89 4.11 14.87 2.61
N GLN A 90 4.12 14.43 1.36
CA GLN A 90 3.44 13.18 0.95
C GLN A 90 4.16 11.95 1.52
N ILE A 91 5.50 11.94 1.56
CA ILE A 91 6.28 10.87 2.19
C ILE A 91 5.98 10.81 3.69
N GLU A 92 5.89 11.96 4.36
CA GLU A 92 5.50 12.02 5.76
C GLU A 92 4.10 11.44 5.99
N ALA A 93 3.12 11.82 5.18
CA ALA A 93 1.77 11.28 5.27
C ALA A 93 1.75 9.76 5.02
N LEU A 94 2.41 9.29 3.96
CA LEU A 94 2.50 7.88 3.58
C LEU A 94 3.11 7.04 4.71
N THR A 95 4.27 7.46 5.22
CA THR A 95 4.95 6.73 6.27
C THR A 95 4.21 6.80 7.61
N ASP A 96 3.42 7.84 7.86
CA ASP A 96 2.62 7.96 9.08
C ASP A 96 1.54 6.89 9.06
N VAL A 97 0.85 6.75 7.93
CA VAL A 97 -0.14 5.71 7.71
C VAL A 97 0.48 4.31 7.80
N ILE A 98 1.64 4.09 7.19
CA ILE A 98 2.32 2.79 7.21
C ILE A 98 2.73 2.39 8.63
N PHE A 99 3.43 3.24 9.37
CA PHE A 99 4.07 2.84 10.62
C PHE A 99 3.25 3.12 11.88
N ASN A 100 2.31 4.08 11.82
CA ASN A 100 1.55 4.52 12.98
C ASN A 100 0.11 3.99 13.04
N TYR A 101 -0.44 3.48 11.93
CA TYR A 101 -1.81 2.95 11.91
C TYR A 101 -1.84 1.41 12.02
N GLY A 102 -2.86 0.92 12.73
CA GLY A 102 -3.20 -0.50 12.84
C GLY A 102 -4.60 -0.68 13.44
N TYR A 103 -5.07 -1.92 13.51
CA TYR A 103 -6.38 -2.23 14.10
C TYR A 103 -6.51 -1.77 15.55
N GLN A 104 -7.67 -1.26 15.94
CA GLN A 104 -7.98 -0.80 17.30
C GLN A 104 -7.73 -1.88 18.37
N SER A 105 -8.06 -3.14 18.10
CA SER A 105 -7.75 -4.28 18.98
C SER A 105 -7.20 -5.47 18.18
N LYS A 106 -6.97 -6.63 18.83
CA LYS A 106 -6.55 -7.84 18.10
C LYS A 106 -7.66 -8.25 17.16
N PHE A 107 -7.46 -8.01 15.86
CA PHE A 107 -8.37 -8.41 14.81
C PHE A 107 -7.76 -9.60 14.07
N TYR A 108 -8.49 -10.71 14.02
CA TYR A 108 -8.16 -11.85 13.18
C TYR A 108 -9.06 -11.75 11.95
N SER A 109 -8.52 -11.25 10.84
CA SER A 109 -9.17 -11.42 9.54
C SER A 109 -8.86 -12.82 9.02
N ILE A 110 -9.89 -13.55 8.62
CA ILE A 110 -9.71 -14.62 7.64
C ILE A 110 -9.47 -13.89 6.32
N GLU A 111 -8.24 -13.92 5.82
CA GLU A 111 -7.95 -13.44 4.47
C GLU A 111 -8.60 -14.42 3.49
N ASP A 112 -9.72 -14.00 2.90
CA ASP A 112 -10.24 -14.67 1.71
C ASP A 112 -9.11 -14.71 0.66
N MET A 113 -8.87 -15.88 0.03
CA MET A 113 -8.02 -15.99 -1.17
C MET A 113 -8.66 -15.15 -2.29
N LYS A 114 -8.41 -13.85 -2.28
CA LYS A 114 -8.92 -12.93 -3.29
C LYS A 114 -7.90 -12.81 -4.42
N CYS A 115 -8.45 -12.59 -5.62
CA CYS A 115 -7.71 -12.21 -6.81
C CYS A 115 -6.65 -11.16 -6.45
N TYR A 116 -5.47 -11.25 -7.04
CA TYR A 116 -4.43 -10.22 -6.93
C TYR A 116 -4.15 -9.65 -8.32
N ASN A 117 -4.78 -8.52 -8.62
CA ASN A 117 -4.68 -7.80 -9.89
C ASN A 117 -4.14 -6.37 -9.65
N PRO A 118 -2.88 -6.23 -9.20
CA PRO A 118 -2.30 -4.93 -8.87
C PRO A 118 -2.25 -4.02 -10.10
N ARG A 119 -2.42 -2.72 -9.85
CA ARG A 119 -2.34 -1.66 -10.87
C ARG A 119 -1.46 -0.51 -10.43
N ASN A 120 -0.95 -0.53 -9.21
CA ASN A 120 -0.21 0.58 -8.62
C ASN A 120 1.00 0.08 -7.83
N ALA A 121 2.06 0.86 -7.76
CA ALA A 121 3.19 0.54 -6.90
C ALA A 121 3.79 1.80 -6.26
N ILE A 122 4.53 1.57 -5.17
CA ILE A 122 5.49 2.52 -4.59
C ILE A 122 6.89 2.04 -4.96
N LEU A 123 7.69 2.90 -5.55
CA LEU A 123 9.09 2.66 -5.91
C LEU A 123 10.01 3.45 -5.00
N PHE A 124 11.13 2.84 -4.60
CA PHE A 124 12.17 3.48 -3.81
C PHE A 124 13.45 3.52 -4.63
N LEU A 125 13.98 4.72 -4.88
CA LEU A 125 15.17 4.92 -5.70
C LEU A 125 16.32 5.49 -4.88
N ASP A 126 17.54 5.08 -5.21
CA ASP A 126 18.75 5.76 -4.73
C ASP A 126 19.05 7.03 -5.55
N LYS A 127 20.17 7.69 -5.23
CA LYS A 127 20.64 8.89 -5.93
C LYS A 127 20.94 8.71 -7.43
N ASN A 128 21.12 7.48 -7.88
CA ASN A 128 21.43 7.12 -9.27
C ASN A 128 20.18 6.64 -10.02
N LYS A 129 18.97 6.85 -9.46
CA LYS A 129 17.69 6.36 -10.00
C LYS A 129 17.61 4.82 -10.05
N ILE A 130 18.45 4.11 -9.29
CA ILE A 130 18.43 2.65 -9.19
C ILE A 130 17.30 2.24 -8.24
N ILE A 131 16.48 1.28 -8.66
CA ILE A 131 15.38 0.74 -7.86
C ILE A 131 15.95 -0.10 -6.72
N ILE A 132 15.87 0.39 -5.49
CA ILE A 132 16.34 -0.32 -4.27
C ILE A 132 15.24 -1.10 -3.55
N GLY A 133 13.98 -0.88 -3.95
CA GLY A 133 12.84 -1.64 -3.49
C GLY A 133 11.54 -1.17 -4.11
N TYR A 134 10.50 -2.00 -4.01
CA TYR A 134 9.16 -1.64 -4.42
C TYR A 134 8.09 -2.33 -3.57
N ILE A 135 6.89 -1.73 -3.56
CA ILE A 135 5.65 -2.28 -3.00
C ILE A 135 4.59 -2.21 -4.09
N GLU A 136 4.19 -3.35 -4.62
CA GLU A 136 3.01 -3.48 -5.47
C GLU A 136 1.76 -3.41 -4.60
N ILE A 137 0.72 -2.76 -5.12
CA ILE A 137 -0.53 -2.52 -4.41
C ILE A 137 -1.70 -2.85 -5.34
N CYS A 138 -2.59 -3.70 -4.84
CA CYS A 138 -3.94 -3.83 -5.35
C CYS A 138 -4.92 -3.20 -4.35
N PHE A 139 -5.40 -1.99 -4.64
CA PHE A 139 -6.31 -1.28 -3.75
C PHE A 139 -7.68 -1.97 -3.64
N SER A 140 -8.22 -2.53 -4.73
CA SER A 140 -9.49 -3.27 -4.72
C SER A 140 -9.40 -4.60 -3.97
N CYS A 141 -8.26 -5.29 -4.10
CA CYS A 141 -7.97 -6.53 -3.36
C CYS A 141 -7.62 -6.28 -1.89
N LYS A 142 -7.18 -5.05 -1.57
CA LYS A 142 -6.57 -4.68 -0.28
C LYS A 142 -5.38 -5.57 0.06
N HIS A 143 -4.56 -5.84 -0.95
CA HIS A 143 -3.38 -6.68 -0.85
C HIS A 143 -2.17 -5.99 -1.48
N LEU A 144 -0.98 -6.42 -1.07
CA LEU A 144 0.28 -5.87 -1.52
C LEU A 144 1.34 -6.95 -1.58
N ARG A 145 2.37 -6.72 -2.39
CA ARG A 145 3.56 -7.55 -2.49
C ARG A 145 4.78 -6.64 -2.48
N SER A 146 5.77 -6.97 -1.67
CA SER A 146 7.01 -6.19 -1.62
C SER A 146 8.17 -6.94 -2.25
N SER A 147 9.12 -6.21 -2.83
CA SER A 147 10.32 -6.77 -3.46
C SER A 147 11.27 -7.45 -2.47
N ASN A 148 11.16 -7.12 -1.19
CA ASN A 148 12.02 -7.63 -0.13
C ASN A 148 11.23 -7.75 1.18
N VAL A 149 11.46 -8.83 1.94
CA VAL A 149 10.80 -9.10 3.23
C VAL A 149 11.08 -8.04 4.30
N ASN A 150 12.16 -7.26 4.15
CA ASN A 150 12.51 -6.17 5.05
C ASN A 150 11.71 -4.87 4.77
N ILE A 151 10.96 -4.81 3.67
CA ILE A 151 10.05 -3.70 3.39
C ILE A 151 8.79 -3.92 4.22
N ASN A 152 8.70 -3.19 5.33
CA ASN A 152 7.63 -3.35 6.30
C ASN A 152 6.47 -2.37 6.01
N PHE A 153 5.26 -2.90 5.84
CA PHE A 153 4.03 -2.11 5.69
C PHE A 153 3.30 -1.81 7.02
N GLY A 154 4.00 -2.01 8.13
CA GLY A 154 3.51 -1.91 9.49
C GLY A 154 2.43 -2.94 9.79
N THR A 155 1.62 -2.68 10.81
CA THR A 155 0.50 -3.54 11.17
C THR A 155 -0.59 -3.42 10.11
N TYR A 156 -1.01 -4.55 9.54
CA TYR A 156 -2.12 -4.58 8.59
C TYR A 156 -3.40 -4.00 9.21
N CYS A 157 -4.17 -3.30 8.38
CA CYS A 157 -5.50 -2.83 8.70
C CYS A 157 -6.21 -2.44 7.40
N LYS A 158 -7.44 -2.92 7.21
CA LYS A 158 -8.19 -2.79 5.93
C LYS A 158 -8.37 -1.35 5.45
N GLN A 159 -8.63 -0.41 6.36
CA GLN A 159 -8.82 1.02 6.06
C GLN A 159 -7.50 1.73 5.70
N LYS A 160 -6.34 1.13 6.00
CA LYS A 160 -5.03 1.69 5.62
C LYS A 160 -4.91 1.86 4.11
N PHE A 161 -5.44 0.90 3.34
CA PHE A 161 -5.46 0.95 1.88
C PHE A 161 -6.25 2.15 1.36
N ASP A 162 -7.37 2.49 2.00
CA ASP A 162 -8.22 3.62 1.57
C ASP A 162 -7.50 4.97 1.83
N ILE A 163 -6.76 5.08 2.94
CA ILE A 163 -5.96 6.27 3.23
C ILE A 163 -4.77 6.40 2.25
N ILE A 164 -4.06 5.30 1.97
CA ILE A 164 -2.95 5.31 1.01
C ILE A 164 -3.46 5.58 -0.41
N LYS A 165 -4.63 5.03 -0.78
CA LYS A 165 -5.32 5.29 -2.04
C LYS A 165 -5.56 6.80 -2.22
N LYS A 166 -5.99 7.49 -1.17
CA LYS A 166 -6.18 8.95 -1.18
C LYS A 166 -4.87 9.71 -1.41
N ILE A 167 -3.75 9.25 -0.85
CA ILE A 167 -2.43 9.85 -1.13
C ILE A 167 -2.08 9.71 -2.62
N PHE A 168 -2.40 8.56 -3.24
CA PHE A 168 -2.20 8.36 -4.68
C PHE A 168 -3.07 9.31 -5.51
N GLU A 169 -4.35 9.42 -5.17
CA GLU A 169 -5.31 10.31 -5.81
C GLU A 169 -4.88 11.79 -5.71
N GLU A 170 -4.55 12.26 -4.50
CA GLU A 170 -4.11 13.65 -4.26
C GLU A 170 -2.76 13.97 -4.92
N SER A 171 -1.96 12.95 -5.22
CA SER A 171 -0.72 13.08 -5.98
C SER A 171 -0.95 13.10 -7.50
N GLY A 172 -2.18 12.83 -7.96
CA GLY A 172 -2.58 12.84 -9.35
C GLY A 172 -2.45 11.50 -10.08
N ILE A 173 -2.48 10.38 -9.36
CA ILE A 173 -2.65 9.03 -9.94
C ILE A 173 -4.14 8.71 -9.99
N LYS A 174 -4.67 8.36 -11.18
CA LYS A 174 -6.08 8.02 -11.38
C LYS A 174 -6.30 6.56 -11.72
N TYR A 175 -5.42 5.96 -12.53
CA TYR A 175 -5.54 4.59 -12.98
C TYR A 175 -5.26 3.60 -11.84
N GLY A 176 -6.15 2.63 -11.67
CA GLY A 176 -6.17 1.71 -10.52
C GLY A 176 -6.69 2.33 -9.22
N ILE A 177 -7.14 3.60 -9.27
CA ILE A 177 -7.69 4.36 -8.14
C ILE A 177 -9.17 4.69 -8.38
N THR A 178 -9.44 5.58 -9.33
CA THR A 178 -10.78 6.03 -9.73
C THR A 178 -11.15 5.57 -11.14
N GLU A 179 -10.14 5.24 -11.95
CA GLU A 179 -10.29 4.74 -13.32
C GLU A 179 -9.76 3.29 -13.35
N GLU A 180 -10.55 2.35 -13.86
CA GLU A 180 -10.17 0.92 -13.91
C GLU A 180 -10.12 0.34 -15.33
N GLU A 181 -10.40 1.14 -16.36
CA GLU A 181 -10.46 0.78 -17.79
C GLU A 181 -9.63 1.70 -18.70
#